data_AF-A0A7Y2B706-F1
#
_entry.id   AF-A0A7Y2B706-F1
#
_cell.length_a   1.000
_cell.length_b   1.000
_cell.length_c   1.000
_cell.angle_alpha   90.00
_cell.angle_beta   90.00
_cell.angle_gamma   90.00
#
_symmetry.space_group_name_H-M   'P 1'
#
loop_
_entity.id
_entity.type
_entity.pdbx_description
1 polymer ?
#
loop_
_entity_poly.entity_id
_entity_poly.type
_entity_poly.pdbx_seq_one_letter_code
_entity_poly.pdbx_strand_id
1 'polypeptide(L)'
;MSKHRNSRNALFGALVTGLLFAATASAQPPGGGQRQGREGGPPAIPDSAGIVEMVGELASELSLTTEQETILTVLHFEHFGDAEALRVQYQGDREGHREAMQTLREDFQERVATVLSDEQKARYEELMEERASRRGPRGRGRR
;
A
#
# COMPACT_ATOMS: atom_id res chain seq x y z
N MET A 1 20.07 2.31 -42.82
CA MET A 1 18.75 2.33 -43.51
C MET A 1 18.06 1.03 -43.15
N SER A 2 16.80 0.92 -42.73
CA SER A 2 15.66 1.83 -42.79
C SER A 2 14.68 1.47 -41.67
N LYS A 3 14.02 2.50 -41.16
CA LYS A 3 12.84 2.48 -40.28
C LYS A 3 11.73 1.62 -40.90
N HIS A 4 11.01 0.86 -40.07
CA HIS A 4 9.63 0.49 -40.40
C HIS A 4 8.66 1.29 -39.52
N ARG A 5 7.88 2.13 -40.20
CA ARG A 5 6.72 2.87 -39.72
C ARG A 5 5.45 2.16 -40.16
N ASN A 6 4.33 2.61 -39.56
CA ASN A 6 2.93 2.55 -39.99
C ASN A 6 2.14 1.36 -39.40
N SER A 7 0.87 1.48 -38.98
CA SER A 7 -0.20 2.46 -39.29
C SER A 7 -1.29 2.37 -38.19
N ARG A 8 -1.82 3.48 -37.64
CA ARG A 8 -3.05 4.25 -38.03
C ARG A 8 -4.41 3.58 -37.73
N ASN A 9 -5.31 4.43 -37.20
CA ASN A 9 -6.78 4.36 -37.09
C ASN A 9 -7.29 3.89 -35.71
N ALA A 10 -8.24 4.54 -35.05
CA ALA A 10 -9.44 5.19 -35.59
C ALA A 10 -9.89 6.44 -34.82
N LEU A 11 -10.32 7.44 -35.60
CA LEU A 11 -11.21 8.52 -35.20
C LEU A 11 -12.61 7.95 -34.92
N PHE A 12 -13.22 8.36 -33.81
CA PHE A 12 -14.68 8.32 -33.66
C PHE A 12 -15.18 9.74 -33.42
N GLY A 13 -15.73 10.32 -34.48
CA GLY A 13 -16.67 11.43 -34.37
C GLY A 13 -18.07 10.88 -34.14
N ALA A 14 -18.82 11.50 -33.23
CA ALA A 14 -20.27 11.45 -33.21
C ALA A 14 -20.82 12.74 -32.60
N LEU A 15 -21.50 13.49 -33.46
CA LEU A 15 -22.28 14.69 -33.20
C LEU A 15 -23.73 14.25 -32.99
N VAL A 16 -24.35 14.57 -31.84
CA VAL A 16 -25.82 14.57 -31.68
C VAL A 16 -26.24 15.67 -30.70
N THR A 17 -26.83 16.71 -31.31
CA THR A 17 -28.04 17.47 -30.98
C THR A 17 -28.56 17.52 -29.54
N GLY A 18 -28.89 18.73 -29.10
CA GLY A 18 -29.26 19.08 -27.74
C GLY A 18 -30.70 18.76 -27.31
N LEU A 19 -30.90 18.97 -26.01
CA LEU A 19 -32.22 19.07 -25.39
C LEU A 19 -32.15 20.17 -24.31
N LEU A 20 -32.93 21.23 -24.53
CA LEU A 20 -33.21 22.28 -23.54
C LEU A 20 -34.22 21.73 -22.53
N PHE A 21 -33.85 21.75 -21.25
CA PHE A 21 -34.81 21.67 -20.14
C PHE A 21 -34.52 22.83 -19.19
N ALA A 22 -35.43 23.81 -19.16
CA ALA A 22 -35.52 24.80 -18.10
C ALA A 22 -36.52 24.28 -17.06
N ALA A 23 -36.06 23.99 -15.86
CA ALA A 23 -36.91 23.71 -14.71
C ALA A 23 -36.32 24.38 -13.48
N THR A 24 -36.98 25.47 -13.10
CA THR A 24 -37.27 25.91 -11.72
C THR A 24 -36.21 25.69 -10.65
N ALA A 25 -35.67 26.82 -10.18
CA ALA A 25 -34.92 26.94 -8.94
C ALA A 25 -35.66 26.31 -7.74
N SER A 26 -35.06 25.29 -7.13
CA SER A 26 -35.29 24.95 -5.73
C SER A 26 -34.05 25.36 -4.93
N ALA A 27 -34.17 26.46 -4.20
CA ALA A 27 -33.21 26.84 -3.17
C ALA A 27 -33.26 25.83 -2.01
N GLN A 28 -32.12 25.24 -1.65
CA GLN A 28 -31.89 24.60 -0.35
C GLN A 28 -30.61 25.20 0.25
N PRO A 29 -30.63 25.73 1.50
CA PRO A 29 -29.44 26.21 2.18
C PRO A 29 -28.83 25.08 3.06
N PRO A 30 -27.75 25.38 3.82
CA PRO A 30 -26.39 24.88 3.67
C PRO A 30 -26.11 23.56 4.42
N GLY A 31 -25.02 22.86 4.07
CA GLY A 31 -24.40 21.89 4.99
C GLY A 31 -23.79 20.67 4.32
N GLY A 32 -22.54 20.39 4.70
CA GLY A 32 -21.90 19.10 4.44
C GLY A 32 -20.81 19.20 3.40
N GLY A 33 -19.61 19.59 3.85
CA GLY A 33 -18.39 19.35 3.12
C GLY A 33 -18.37 17.91 2.62
N GLN A 34 -18.09 17.77 1.34
CA GLN A 34 -17.94 16.52 0.63
C GLN A 34 -16.76 15.76 1.25
N ARG A 35 -17.02 15.03 2.34
CA ARG A 35 -16.12 13.98 2.86
C ARG A 35 -16.23 12.83 1.89
N GLN A 36 -15.56 13.00 0.75
CA GLN A 36 -15.39 11.98 -0.27
C GLN A 36 -14.74 10.77 0.39
N GLY A 37 -15.46 9.65 0.37
CA GLY A 37 -15.07 8.41 1.03
C GLY A 37 -13.67 7.99 0.60
N ARG A 38 -12.81 7.77 1.59
CA ARG A 38 -11.42 7.34 1.41
C ARG A 38 -11.40 6.04 0.60
N GLU A 39 -10.70 6.09 -0.52
CA GLU A 39 -10.46 5.00 -1.46
C GLU A 39 -10.01 3.73 -0.71
N GLY A 40 -10.78 2.66 -0.86
CA GLY A 40 -10.52 1.35 -0.24
C GLY A 40 -9.42 0.55 -0.96
N GLY A 41 -8.32 1.21 -1.31
CA GLY A 41 -7.14 0.58 -1.90
C GLY A 41 -6.17 0.02 -0.84
N PRO A 42 -5.29 -0.92 -1.21
CA PRO A 42 -4.12 -1.23 -0.40
C PRO A 42 -3.34 0.05 -0.07
N PRO A 43 -2.73 0.16 1.12
CA PRO A 43 -1.84 1.28 1.42
C PRO A 43 -0.71 1.34 0.37
N ALA A 44 -0.29 2.55 0.02
CA ALA A 44 0.85 2.74 -0.87
C ALA A 44 2.13 2.19 -0.23
N ILE A 45 3.04 1.68 -1.07
CA ILE A 45 4.40 1.32 -0.63
C ILE A 45 5.11 2.63 -0.23
N PRO A 46 5.75 2.69 0.96
CA PRO A 46 6.48 3.88 1.38
C PRO A 46 7.65 4.17 0.44
N ASP A 47 8.01 5.45 0.31
CA ASP A 47 9.24 5.84 -0.35
C ASP A 47 10.46 5.62 0.55
N SER A 48 11.66 5.90 0.04
CA SER A 48 12.90 5.73 0.79
C SER A 48 12.92 6.49 2.12
N ALA A 49 12.35 7.69 2.16
CA ALA A 49 12.30 8.49 3.38
C ALA A 49 11.36 7.86 4.41
N GLY A 50 10.19 7.40 3.96
CA GLY A 50 9.24 6.68 4.81
C GLY A 50 9.78 5.36 5.34
N ILE A 51 10.62 4.65 4.57
CA ILE A 51 11.31 3.44 5.05
C ILE A 51 12.26 3.79 6.20
N VAL A 52 13.09 4.83 6.02
CA VAL A 52 14.03 5.27 7.06
C VAL A 52 13.29 5.75 8.31
N GLU A 53 12.21 6.52 8.15
CA GLU A 53 11.39 6.98 9.28
C GLU A 53 10.79 5.81 10.06
N MET A 54 10.22 4.82 9.37
CA MET A 54 9.64 3.64 10.01
C MET A 54 10.69 2.82 10.78
N VAL A 55 11.91 2.70 10.26
CA VAL A 55 13.00 2.02 10.98
C VAL A 55 13.50 2.86 12.14
N GLY A 56 13.54 4.19 12.02
CA GLY A 56 13.86 5.10 13.12
C GLY A 56 12.85 5.02 14.28
N GLU A 57 11.56 4.92 13.98
CA GLU A 57 10.53 4.67 14.98
C GLU A 57 10.75 3.33 15.68
N LEU A 58 11.01 2.27 14.91
CA LEU A 58 11.31 0.94 15.44
C LEU A 58 12.59 0.95 16.31
N ALA A 59 13.61 1.71 15.89
CA ALA A 59 14.84 1.90 16.62
C ALA A 59 14.59 2.54 17.99
N SER A 60 13.72 3.55 18.05
CA SER A 60 13.31 4.16 19.30
C SER A 60 12.49 3.21 20.17
N GLU A 61 11.56 2.44 19.60
CA GLU A 61 10.69 1.55 20.38
C GLU A 61 11.42 0.32 20.93
N LEU A 62 12.40 -0.20 20.21
CA LEU A 62 13.18 -1.38 20.58
C LEU A 62 14.56 -1.05 21.17
N SER A 63 14.91 0.24 21.27
CA SER A 63 16.25 0.69 21.67
C SER A 63 17.35 -0.03 20.86
N LEU A 64 17.21 0.00 19.53
CA LEU A 64 18.15 -0.66 18.63
C LEU A 64 19.54 -0.02 18.67
N THR A 65 20.58 -0.82 18.46
CA THR A 65 21.91 -0.29 18.18
C THR A 65 21.98 0.27 16.75
N THR A 66 22.95 1.14 16.48
CA THR A 66 23.19 1.68 15.14
C THR A 66 23.42 0.59 14.09
N GLU A 67 24.07 -0.51 14.48
CA GLU A 67 24.29 -1.66 13.60
C GLU A 67 22.97 -2.37 13.28
N GLN A 68 22.14 -2.65 14.30
CA GLN A 68 20.82 -3.26 14.10
C GLN A 68 19.91 -2.38 13.23
N GLU A 69 19.88 -1.08 13.48
CA GLU A 69 19.12 -0.10 12.69
C GLU A 69 19.56 -0.09 11.21
N THR A 70 20.87 -0.14 10.97
CA THR A 70 21.43 -0.20 9.60
C THR A 70 20.99 -1.49 8.89
N ILE A 71 21.09 -2.63 9.56
CA ILE A 71 20.68 -3.93 8.99
C ILE A 71 19.17 -3.93 8.72
N LEU A 72 18.37 -3.46 9.67
CA LEU A 72 16.91 -3.41 9.52
C LEU A 72 16.47 -2.44 8.42
N THR A 73 17.20 -1.34 8.21
CA THR A 73 16.96 -0.43 7.08
C THR A 73 17.10 -1.16 5.75
N VAL A 74 18.19 -1.92 5.58
CA VAL A 74 18.41 -2.74 4.37
C VAL A 74 17.30 -3.78 4.20
N LEU A 75 16.95 -4.51 5.26
CA LEU A 75 15.89 -5.52 5.23
C LEU A 75 14.54 -4.93 4.81
N HIS A 76 14.20 -3.72 5.26
CA HIS A 76 12.96 -3.06 4.85
C HIS A 76 12.98 -2.60 3.40
N PHE A 77 14.12 -2.09 2.91
CA PHE A 77 14.27 -1.76 1.48
C PHE A 77 14.06 -2.98 0.59
N GLU A 78 14.67 -4.11 0.95
CA GLU A 78 14.48 -5.38 0.24
C GLU A 78 13.02 -5.83 0.30
N HIS A 79 12.41 -5.84 1.49
CA HIS A 79 11.01 -6.25 1.66
C HIS A 79 10.04 -5.46 0.78
N PHE A 80 10.16 -4.13 0.73
CA PHE A 80 9.28 -3.31 -0.09
C PHE A 80 9.61 -3.41 -1.59
N GLY A 81 10.88 -3.61 -1.95
CA GLY A 81 11.27 -3.92 -3.32
C GLY A 81 10.62 -5.21 -3.82
N ASP A 82 10.69 -6.27 -3.02
CA ASP A 82 10.07 -7.56 -3.32
C ASP A 82 8.55 -7.47 -3.33
N ALA A 83 7.94 -6.72 -2.40
CA ALA A 83 6.50 -6.51 -2.38
C ALA A 83 6.01 -5.82 -3.67
N GLU A 84 6.75 -4.85 -4.19
CA GLU A 84 6.44 -4.20 -5.46
C GLU A 84 6.62 -5.16 -6.64
N ALA A 85 7.68 -5.97 -6.64
CA ALA A 85 7.90 -6.99 -7.66
C ALA A 85 6.75 -8.01 -7.70
N LEU A 86 6.30 -8.49 -6.54
CA LEU A 86 5.16 -9.41 -6.41
C LEU A 86 3.86 -8.77 -6.92
N ARG A 87 3.63 -7.48 -6.65
CA ARG A 87 2.47 -6.75 -7.16
C ARG A 87 2.40 -6.76 -8.69
N VAL A 88 3.55 -6.59 -9.34
CA VAL A 88 3.67 -6.63 -10.80
C VAL A 88 3.54 -8.07 -11.32
N GLN A 89 4.22 -9.03 -10.68
CA GLN A 89 4.26 -10.42 -11.10
C GLN A 89 2.88 -11.08 -11.07
N TYR A 90 2.10 -10.85 -10.01
CA TYR A 90 0.79 -11.47 -9.81
C TYR A 90 -0.37 -10.53 -10.20
N GLN A 91 -0.13 -9.60 -11.13
CA GLN A 91 -1.20 -8.71 -11.61
C GLN A 91 -2.34 -9.53 -12.22
N GLY A 92 -3.54 -9.42 -11.64
CA GLY A 92 -4.72 -10.16 -12.06
C GLY A 92 -4.90 -11.51 -11.35
N ASP A 93 -3.89 -12.02 -10.65
CA ASP A 93 -3.97 -13.21 -9.80
C ASP A 93 -3.99 -12.81 -8.32
N ARG A 94 -5.20 -12.71 -7.76
CA ARG A 94 -5.38 -12.27 -6.37
C ARG A 94 -4.99 -13.34 -5.35
N GLU A 95 -5.09 -14.61 -5.70
CA GLU A 95 -4.82 -15.71 -4.78
C GLU A 95 -3.32 -15.96 -4.71
N GLY A 96 -2.65 -16.09 -5.86
CA GLY A 96 -1.19 -16.18 -5.92
C GLY A 96 -0.50 -14.98 -5.30
N HIS A 97 -0.99 -13.75 -5.57
CA HIS A 97 -0.46 -12.56 -4.90
C HIS A 97 -0.61 -12.62 -3.37
N ARG A 98 -1.73 -13.16 -2.87
CA ARG A 98 -1.98 -13.25 -1.42
C ARG A 98 -1.01 -14.24 -0.77
N GLU A 99 -0.84 -15.42 -1.35
CA GLU A 99 0.08 -16.44 -0.85
C GLU A 99 1.52 -15.95 -0.89
N ALA A 100 1.96 -15.38 -2.02
CA ALA A 100 3.31 -14.84 -2.15
C ALA A 100 3.59 -13.71 -1.15
N MET A 101 2.62 -12.81 -0.93
CA MET A 101 2.74 -11.76 0.10
C MET A 101 2.66 -12.29 1.53
N GLN A 102 2.09 -13.47 1.76
CA GLN A 102 2.16 -14.10 3.08
C GLN A 102 3.56 -14.65 3.32
N THR A 103 4.10 -15.42 2.38
CA THR A 103 5.47 -15.95 2.47
C THR A 103 6.50 -14.84 2.62
N LEU A 104 6.40 -13.76 1.83
CA LEU A 104 7.32 -12.62 1.94
C LEU A 104 7.26 -11.95 3.33
N ARG A 105 6.09 -11.91 3.96
CA ARG A 105 5.95 -11.36 5.33
C ARG A 105 6.54 -12.28 6.39
N GLU A 106 6.39 -13.59 6.22
CA GLU A 106 6.92 -14.58 7.16
C GLU A 106 8.47 -14.60 7.10
N ASP A 107 9.04 -14.66 5.90
CA ASP A 107 10.50 -14.56 5.68
C ASP A 107 11.06 -13.25 6.26
N PHE A 108 10.41 -12.13 5.98
CA PHE A 108 10.83 -10.84 6.52
C PHE A 108 10.83 -10.81 8.05
N GLN A 109 9.78 -11.33 8.71
CA GLN A 109 9.71 -11.38 10.17
C GLN A 109 10.80 -12.27 10.76
N GLU A 110 11.09 -13.42 10.15
CA GLU A 110 12.16 -14.31 10.58
C GLU A 110 13.52 -13.59 10.49
N ARG A 111 13.80 -12.93 9.35
CA ARG A 111 15.04 -12.18 9.14
C ARG A 111 15.19 -11.03 10.14
N VAL A 112 14.12 -10.27 10.41
CA VAL A 112 14.12 -9.24 11.46
C VAL A 112 14.44 -9.84 12.81
N ALA A 113 13.82 -10.96 13.19
CA ALA A 113 14.05 -11.61 14.48
C ALA A 113 15.53 -12.03 14.67
N THR A 114 16.24 -12.44 13.61
CA THR A 114 17.67 -12.81 13.72
C THR A 114 18.59 -11.65 14.10
N VAL A 115 18.15 -10.40 13.89
CA VAL A 115 18.92 -9.19 14.18
C VAL A 115 18.71 -8.70 15.62
N LEU A 116 17.59 -9.08 16.23
CA LEU A 116 17.15 -8.60 17.53
C LEU A 116 17.69 -9.47 18.68
N SER A 117 17.93 -8.86 19.85
CA SER A 117 18.12 -9.60 21.10
C SER A 117 16.81 -10.24 21.56
N ASP A 118 16.86 -11.15 22.53
CA ASP A 118 15.65 -11.82 23.01
C ASP A 118 14.67 -10.85 23.67
N GLU A 119 15.15 -9.85 24.40
CA GLU A 119 14.32 -8.78 24.97
C GLU A 119 13.68 -7.92 23.88
N GLN A 120 14.43 -7.59 22.82
CA GLN A 120 13.94 -6.81 21.69
C GLN A 120 12.91 -7.59 20.87
N LYS A 121 13.07 -8.91 20.70
CA LYS A 121 12.09 -9.78 20.04
C LYS A 121 10.76 -9.78 20.79
N ALA A 122 10.79 -9.97 22.11
CA ALA A 122 9.58 -9.94 22.93
C ALA A 122 8.82 -8.62 22.75
N ARG A 123 9.53 -7.48 22.79
CA ARG A 123 8.91 -6.17 22.55
C ARG A 123 8.40 -6.03 21.10
N TYR A 124 9.13 -6.54 20.13
CA TYR A 124 8.72 -6.53 18.72
C TYR A 124 7.41 -7.30 18.50
N GLU A 125 7.27 -8.48 19.11
CA GLU A 125 6.03 -9.28 19.05
C GLU A 125 4.83 -8.52 19.62
N GLU A 126 4.99 -7.91 20.81
CA GLU A 126 3.95 -7.05 21.40
C GLU A 126 3.53 -5.91 20.46
N LEU A 127 4.51 -5.23 19.84
CA LEU A 127 4.23 -4.15 18.89
C LEU A 127 3.46 -4.66 17.66
N MET A 128 3.77 -5.85 17.16
CA MET A 128 3.03 -6.45 16.05
C MET A 128 1.59 -6.80 16.45
N GLU A 129 1.38 -7.35 17.64
CA GLU A 129 0.05 -7.65 18.16
C GLU A 129 -0.79 -6.39 18.39
N GLU A 130 -0.19 -5.33 18.95
CA GLU A 130 -0.82 -4.03 19.10
C GLU A 130 -1.24 -3.45 17.74
N ARG A 131 -0.36 -3.51 16.74
CA ARG A 131 -0.68 -3.04 15.37
C ARG A 131 -1.77 -3.90 14.73
N ALA A 132 -1.76 -5.20 14.95
CA ALA A 132 -2.79 -6.11 14.46
C ALA A 132 -4.16 -5.84 15.08
N SER A 133 -4.22 -5.63 16.40
CA SER A 133 -5.47 -5.32 17.12
C SER A 133 -6.06 -3.97 16.73
N ARG A 134 -5.22 -2.95 16.50
CA ARG A 134 -5.64 -1.63 15.99
C ARG A 134 -6.20 -1.67 14.57
N ARG A 135 -5.86 -2.69 13.79
CA ARG A 135 -6.36 -2.87 12.41
C ARG A 135 -7.81 -3.35 12.35
N GLY A 136 -8.42 -3.66 13.50
CA GLY A 136 -9.82 -4.04 13.66
C GLY A 136 -10.17 -5.39 13.04
N PRO A 137 -11.29 -6.02 13.43
CA PRO A 137 -11.78 -7.19 12.72
C PRO A 137 -12.06 -6.79 11.27
N ARG A 138 -11.24 -7.31 10.35
CA ARG A 138 -11.40 -7.21 8.89
C ARG A 138 -12.88 -7.16 8.55
N GLY A 139 -13.33 -6.12 7.87
CA GLY A 139 -14.72 -5.89 7.50
C GLY A 139 -15.40 -7.16 6.97
N ARG A 140 -16.03 -7.90 7.88
CA ARG A 140 -17.11 -8.84 7.57
C ARG A 140 -18.35 -7.98 7.38
N GLY A 141 -18.54 -7.55 6.13
CA GLY A 141 -19.66 -6.73 5.68
C GLY A 141 -19.16 -5.87 4.53
N ARG A 142 -19.44 -6.20 3.27
CA ARG A 142 -20.77 -6.49 2.72
C ARG A 142 -20.69 -7.60 1.68
N ARG A 143 -21.49 -8.66 1.88
CA ARG A 143 -22.04 -9.45 0.77
C ARG A 143 -23.13 -8.62 0.10
#